data_AF-A0A917PMK7-F1
#
_entry.id   AF-A0A917PMK7-F1
#
_cell.length_a   1.000
_cell.length_b   1.000
_cell.length_c   1.000
_cell.angle_alpha   90.00
_cell.angle_beta   90.00
_cell.angle_gamma   90.00
#
_symmetry.space_group_name_H-M   'P 1'
#
loop_
_entity.id
_entity.type
_entity.pdbx_description
1 polymer ?
#
loop_
_entity_poly.entity_id
_entity_poly.type
_entity_poly.pdbx_seq_one_letter_code
_entity_poly.pdbx_strand_id
1 'polypeptide(L)'
;MQARPLGYHDRMSILARIVALLGLILIVVAAVFLAKTVIDINQLHAVASANRSTNFFNPVYNVVWTAGIAALGGLLAGAGLGMTTRRRQPTLPR
;
A
#
# COMPACT_ATOMS: atom_id res chain seq x y z
N MET A 1 11.03 -33.53 21.75
CA MET A 1 10.58 -32.95 20.47
C MET A 1 11.57 -31.85 20.07
N GLN A 2 12.51 -32.14 19.18
CA GLN A 2 13.51 -31.15 18.73
C GLN A 2 12.88 -30.23 17.68
N ALA A 3 12.80 -28.93 17.98
CA ALA A 3 12.44 -27.92 17.00
C ALA A 3 13.52 -27.88 15.91
N ARG A 4 13.17 -28.27 14.69
CA ARG A 4 14.08 -28.17 13.54
C ARG A 4 14.38 -26.69 13.29
N PRO A 5 15.66 -26.27 13.26
CA PRO A 5 16.00 -24.90 12.94
C PRO A 5 15.55 -24.61 11.50
N LEU A 6 14.68 -23.60 11.33
CA LEU A 6 14.26 -23.12 10.02
C LEU A 6 15.49 -22.69 9.22
N GLY A 7 15.67 -23.32 8.06
CA GLY A 7 16.78 -23.06 7.16
C GLY A 7 16.72 -21.62 6.64
N TYR A 8 17.88 -21.07 6.27
CA TYR A 8 17.99 -19.71 5.73
C TYR A 8 17.02 -19.43 4.55
N HIS A 9 16.81 -20.45 3.70
CA HIS A 9 15.86 -20.39 2.58
C HIS A 9 14.42 -20.14 3.04
N ASP A 10 13.99 -20.80 4.12
CA ASP A 10 12.65 -20.66 4.69
C ASP A 10 12.46 -19.26 5.28
N ARG A 11 13.45 -18.77 6.03
CA ARG A 11 13.42 -17.43 6.64
C ARG A 11 13.29 -16.35 5.58
N MET A 12 14.06 -16.42 4.49
CA MET A 12 13.94 -15.41 3.46
C MET A 12 12.61 -15.48 2.68
N SER A 13 11.99 -16.66 2.57
CA SER A 13 10.65 -16.79 1.98
C SER A 13 9.57 -16.16 2.86
N ILE A 14 9.72 -16.25 4.19
CA ILE A 14 8.80 -15.63 5.15
C ILE A 14 8.89 -14.11 5.06
N LEU A 15 10.10 -13.56 4.95
CA LEU A 15 10.32 -12.12 4.83
C LEU A 15 9.67 -11.55 3.57
N ALA A 16 9.85 -12.21 2.42
CA ALA A 16 9.21 -11.79 1.17
C ALA A 16 7.67 -11.75 1.27
N ARG A 17 7.08 -12.75 1.95
CA ARG A 17 5.63 -12.79 2.20
C ARG A 17 5.17 -11.69 3.14
N ILE A 18 5.90 -11.43 4.23
CA ILE A 18 5.59 -10.36 5.18
C ILE A 18 5.62 -9.01 4.47
N VAL A 19 6.65 -8.74 3.67
CA VAL A 19 6.78 -7.49 2.89
C VAL A 19 5.62 -7.34 1.91
N ALA A 20 5.24 -8.41 1.21
CA ALA A 20 4.10 -8.39 0.30
C ALA A 20 2.77 -8.11 1.03
N LEU A 21 2.55 -8.74 2.19
CA LEU A 21 1.34 -8.53 3.00
C LEU A 21 1.26 -7.12 3.57
N LEU A 22 2.38 -6.56 4.05
CA LEU A 22 2.42 -5.17 4.52
C LEU A 22 2.09 -4.20 3.38
N GLY A 23 2.65 -4.43 2.19
CA GLY A 23 2.32 -3.65 1.00
C GLY A 23 0.83 -3.71 0.66
N LEU A 24 0.24 -4.91 0.70
CA LEU A 24 -1.19 -5.10 0.46
C LEU A 24 -2.06 -4.36 1.49
N ILE A 25 -1.72 -4.41 2.77
CA ILE A 25 -2.44 -3.70 3.83
C ILE A 25 -2.41 -2.19 3.57
N LEU A 26 -1.24 -1.64 3.23
CA LEU A 26 -1.13 -0.21 2.92
C LEU A 26 -1.96 0.19 1.69
N ILE A 27 -2.02 -0.65 0.66
CA ILE A 27 -2.90 -0.41 -0.50
C ILE A 27 -4.37 -0.36 -0.08
N VAL A 28 -4.82 -1.29 0.78
CA VAL A 28 -6.20 -1.29 1.28
C VAL A 28 -6.49 -0.02 2.10
N VAL A 29 -5.58 0.38 2.97
CA VAL A 29 -5.72 1.63 3.75
C VAL A 29 -5.77 2.85 2.83
N ALA A 30 -4.91 2.92 1.81
CA ALA A 30 -4.92 4.00 0.83
C ALA A 30 -6.23 4.05 0.04
N ALA A 31 -6.81 2.90 -0.33
CA ALA A 31 -8.09 2.86 -1.03
C ALA A 31 -9.25 3.43 -0.18
N VAL A 32 -9.27 3.13 1.12
CA VAL A 32 -10.25 3.70 2.06
C VAL A 32 -10.07 5.22 2.18
N PHE A 33 -8.83 5.68 2.30
CA PHE A 33 -8.53 7.12 2.40
C PHE A 33 -8.87 7.86 1.11
N LEU A 34 -8.63 7.23 -0.05
CA LEU A 34 -9.00 7.79 -1.35
C LEU A 34 -10.52 8.00 -1.44
N ALA A 35 -11.31 7.00 -1.06
CA ALA A 35 -12.78 7.10 -1.06
C ALA A 35 -13.25 8.26 -0.17
N LYS A 36 -12.70 8.38 1.05
CA LYS A 36 -13.01 9.50 1.95
C LYS A 36 -12.65 10.85 1.32
N THR A 37 -11.46 10.95 0.73
CA THR A 37 -10.95 12.20 0.16
C THR A 37 -11.79 12.67 -1.03
N VAL A 38 -12.29 11.74 -1.86
CA VAL A 38 -13.23 12.05 -2.94
C VAL A 38 -14.54 12.63 -2.40
N ILE A 39 -15.08 12.06 -1.32
CA ILE A 39 -16.29 12.58 -0.67
C ILE A 39 -16.05 14.00 -0.12
N ASP A 40 -14.94 14.19 0.61
CA ASP A 40 -14.58 15.49 1.20
C ASP A 40 -14.45 16.58 0.10
N ILE A 41 -13.77 16.28 -1.01
CA ILE A 41 -13.60 17.20 -2.14
C ILE A 41 -14.95 17.52 -2.81
N ASN A 42 -15.80 16.52 -3.03
CA ASN A 42 -17.11 16.74 -3.65
C ASN A 42 -18.03 17.60 -2.77
N GLN A 43 -17.99 17.40 -1.45
CA GLN A 43 -18.72 18.26 -0.51
C GLN A 43 -18.22 19.70 -0.56
N LEU A 44 -16.90 19.90 -0.60
CA LEU A 44 -16.32 21.24 -0.74
C LEU A 44 -16.75 21.94 -2.02
N HIS A 45 -16.76 21.23 -3.14
CA HIS A 45 -17.27 21.78 -4.40
C HIS A 45 -18.75 22.17 -4.30
N ALA A 46 -19.58 21.31 -3.72
CA ALA A 46 -21.00 21.59 -3.52
C ALA A 46 -21.20 22.85 -2.67
N VAL A 47 -20.48 22.97 -1.55
CA VAL A 47 -20.65 24.13 -0.67
C VAL A 47 -19.98 25.39 -1.21
N ALA A 48 -18.82 25.31 -1.88
CA ALA A 48 -18.20 26.47 -2.53
C ALA A 48 -19.07 27.03 -3.66
N SER A 49 -19.78 26.17 -4.39
CA SER A 49 -20.76 26.58 -5.40
C SER A 49 -21.97 27.30 -4.80
N ALA A 50 -22.37 26.90 -3.58
CA ALA A 50 -23.52 27.46 -2.87
C ALA A 50 -23.17 28.71 -2.03
N ASN A 51 -21.94 28.79 -1.51
CA ASN A 51 -21.49 29.80 -0.56
C ASN A 51 -20.12 30.34 -0.96
N ARG A 52 -20.08 31.55 -1.55
CA ARG A 52 -18.82 32.19 -1.98
C ARG A 52 -17.89 32.63 -0.83
N SER A 53 -18.25 32.45 0.45
CA SER A 53 -17.55 33.08 1.58
C SER A 53 -17.50 32.25 2.88
N THR A 54 -17.14 30.96 2.82
CA THR A 54 -17.06 30.10 4.03
C THR A 54 -15.74 29.34 4.11
N ASN A 55 -15.19 29.26 5.33
CA ASN A 55 -14.01 28.48 5.67
C ASN A 55 -14.38 27.00 5.80
N PHE A 56 -13.74 26.14 5.02
CA PHE A 56 -13.93 24.69 5.10
C PHE A 56 -12.62 23.96 5.32
N PHE A 57 -12.76 22.72 5.80
CA PHE A 57 -11.64 21.80 5.94
C PHE A 57 -10.96 21.56 4.58
N ASN A 58 -9.67 21.88 4.48
CA ASN A 58 -8.89 21.66 3.26
C ASN A 58 -8.43 20.20 3.18
N PRO A 59 -8.84 19.41 2.16
CA PRO A 59 -8.55 18.00 2.06
C PRO A 59 -7.16 17.72 1.46
N VAL A 60 -6.39 18.75 1.07
CA VAL A 60 -5.08 18.59 0.42
C VAL A 60 -4.14 17.70 1.22
N TYR A 61 -4.07 17.85 2.54
CA TYR A 61 -3.22 16.99 3.36
C TYR A 61 -3.65 15.51 3.31
N ASN A 62 -4.97 15.24 3.25
CA ASN A 62 -5.47 13.87 3.12
C ASN A 62 -5.12 13.27 1.74
N VAL A 63 -5.18 14.08 0.67
CA VAL A 63 -4.74 13.66 -0.67
C VAL A 63 -3.25 13.26 -0.65
N VAL A 64 -2.40 14.09 -0.06
CA VAL A 64 -0.95 13.83 0.02
C VAL A 64 -0.64 12.57 0.81
N TRP A 65 -1.29 12.39 1.97
CA TRP A 65 -1.14 11.16 2.76
C TRP A 65 -1.60 9.92 2.00
N THR A 66 -2.75 10.01 1.34
CA THR A 66 -3.29 8.91 0.52
C THR A 66 -2.30 8.50 -0.57
N ALA A 67 -1.74 9.49 -1.29
CA ALA A 67 -0.76 9.24 -2.35
C ALA A 67 0.53 8.61 -1.80
N GLY A 68 1.05 9.12 -0.67
CA GLY A 68 2.24 8.58 -0.02
C GLY A 68 2.07 7.13 0.43
N ILE A 69 0.94 6.83 1.09
CA ILE A 69 0.62 5.46 1.56
C ILE A 69 0.42 4.52 0.36
N ALA A 70 -0.26 4.97 -0.69
CA ALA A 70 -0.45 4.18 -1.91
C ALA A 70 0.89 3.83 -2.58
N ALA A 71 1.79 4.81 -2.71
CA ALA A 71 3.10 4.61 -3.31
C ALA A 71 3.96 3.63 -2.49
N LEU A 72 3.98 3.79 -1.16
CA LEU A 72 4.69 2.86 -0.26
C LEU A 72 4.09 1.45 -0.31
N GLY A 73 2.76 1.34 -0.30
CA GLY A 73 2.06 0.06 -0.40
C GLY A 73 2.36 -0.66 -1.71
N GLY A 74 2.27 0.05 -2.83
CA GLY A 74 2.62 -0.48 -4.16
C GLY A 74 4.07 -0.94 -4.25
N LEU A 75 5.00 -0.15 -3.73
CA LEU A 75 6.43 -0.49 -3.69
C LEU A 75 6.68 -1.77 -2.88
N LEU A 76 6.12 -1.87 -1.67
CA LEU A 76 6.32 -3.03 -0.80
C LEU A 76 5.64 -4.29 -1.36
N ALA A 77 4.43 -4.16 -1.91
CA ALA A 77 3.75 -5.28 -2.56
C ALA A 77 4.55 -5.77 -3.77
N GLY A 78 5.03 -4.86 -4.63
CA GLY A 78 5.86 -5.19 -5.78
C GLY A 78 7.19 -5.83 -5.39
N ALA A 79 7.88 -5.31 -4.37
CA ALA A 79 9.13 -5.86 -3.86
C ALA A 79 8.95 -7.28 -3.31
N GLY A 80 7.93 -7.50 -2.46
CA GLY A 80 7.64 -8.82 -1.89
C GLY A 80 7.27 -9.86 -2.96
N LEU A 81 6.48 -9.46 -3.96
CA LEU A 81 6.13 -10.32 -5.09
C LEU A 81 7.34 -10.62 -5.99
N GLY A 82 8.15 -9.61 -6.30
CA GLY A 82 9.37 -9.78 -7.09
C GLY A 82 10.36 -10.75 -6.44
N MET A 83 10.52 -10.65 -5.11
CA MET A 83 11.36 -11.55 -4.32
C MET A 83 10.88 -13.00 -4.34
N THR A 84 9.55 -13.26 -4.34
CA THR A 84 9.05 -14.64 -4.43
C THR A 84 9.15 -15.22 -5.84
N THR A 85 8.99 -14.40 -6.88
CA THR A 85 9.01 -14.87 -8.28
C THR A 85 10.41 -15.18 -8.76
N ARG A 86 11.41 -14.35 -8.42
CA ARG A 86 12.81 -14.54 -8.82
C ARG A 86 13.41 -15.86 -8.30
N ARG A 87 12.87 -16.41 -7.21
CA ARG A 87 13.29 -17.69 -6.63
C ARG A 87 12.74 -18.91 -7.35
N ARG A 88 11.67 -18.75 -8.13
CA ARG A 88 11.05 -19.86 -8.87
C ARG A 88 11.67 -20.09 -10.24
N GLN A 89 12.61 -19.25 -10.68
CA GLN A 89 13.29 -19.43 -11.96
C GLN A 89 14.23 -20.63 -11.88
N PRO A 90 13.95 -21.72 -12.61
CA PRO A 90 14.89 -22.83 -12.72
C PRO A 90 16.08 -22.31 -13.51
N THR A 91 17.28 -22.39 -12.93
CA THR A 91 18.51 -22.25 -13.70
C THR A 91 18.59 -23.43 -14.67
N LEU A 92 18.10 -23.24 -15.89
CA LEU A 92 18.33 -24.19 -16.98
C LEU A 92 19.83 -24.28 -17.22
N PRO A 93 20.43 -25.48 -17.17
CA PRO A 93 21.82 -25.66 -17.57
C PRO A 93 21.94 -25.35 -19.08
N ARG A 94 22.90 -24.50 -19.44
CA ARG A 94 23.35 -24.26 -20.81
C ARG A 94 24.37 -25.29 -21.21
#